data_AF-A0AA92H340-F1
#
_entry.id   AF-A0AA92H340-F1
#
_cell.length_a   1.000
_cell.length_b   1.000
_cell.length_c   1.000
_cell.angle_alpha   90.00
_cell.angle_beta   90.00
_cell.angle_gamma   90.00
#
_symmetry.space_group_name_H-M   'P 1'
#
loop_
_entity.id
_entity.type
_entity.pdbx_description
1 polymer ?
#
loop_
_entity_poly.entity_id
_entity_poly.type
_entity_poly.pdbx_seq_one_letter_code
_entity_poly.pdbx_strand_id
1 'polypeptide(L)'
;MERRTSGARWLCKSFASALASAAMLLGASAHAQSLAITVSPNVPRDIPGGAPQASLAAAAAFVWQEFIALNWPARAGQRDVPDFNRPFGASGGPLVWQTYRSKVEIFPGNGNANVGPPGYSPTGGPSYGYNTTPIYNYAIPVPACPGQAPVSQPAWVNLDEITQIGLNQMFAGISSTAPSNRNSQPQLVRFLAKANQTQYSYVAANQYWYTNAALRQAAQNFVNGIKQVPPRFAASRVAFPSGTIEVKSAWRKLAPTEDPSRFHRQTVRFYERKGTNNGLCYFEEQWAMVALHIIHKTPSAPNFIYATFEQSDNILLADGSRVEDQNGVILRRPPVSSPTTPALSYQDSPSNPQVRANGPFCQPARQLYYQETPGSGKPVGGSICVNQRYESITAEVIQANRDAHQAIQAYTLGRGIGSSPWQYYKLVSVQAQPFDVSQISRSDVSHGPAVFYQANIMVETDYTLQQFKGRIAANGAPTSFQAAGAPPPPNVYSLTNRPPVAQGVNMGGCMGCHGNAQVAGYDFSFILKGGQVRLPEAPGGNALAEASARYQEVFNPHIEGDSHGAQ
;
A
#
# COMPACT_ATOMS: atom_id res chain seq x y z
N MET A 1 -63.64 -67.19 -15.91
CA MET A 1 -64.99 -66.86 -15.41
C MET A 1 -64.85 -65.66 -14.50
N GLU A 2 -65.00 -64.46 -15.05
CA GLU A 2 -66.25 -63.68 -15.14
C GLU A 2 -66.57 -62.85 -13.88
N ARG A 3 -66.65 -61.53 -14.12
CA ARG A 3 -67.56 -60.49 -13.57
C ARG A 3 -67.55 -60.27 -12.04
N ARG A 4 -67.03 -59.12 -11.57
CA ARG A 4 -67.71 -57.80 -11.35
C ARG A 4 -68.82 -57.84 -10.27
N THR A 5 -68.65 -57.03 -9.21
CA THR A 5 -69.55 -55.96 -8.66
C THR A 5 -69.14 -55.66 -7.20
N SER A 6 -68.53 -54.51 -6.91
CA SER A 6 -69.12 -53.24 -6.40
C SER A 6 -69.53 -53.23 -4.91
N GLY A 7 -68.94 -52.31 -4.13
CA GLY A 7 -69.40 -51.95 -2.78
C GLY A 7 -68.44 -50.99 -2.09
N ALA A 8 -68.81 -49.71 -2.05
CA ALA A 8 -67.99 -48.61 -1.53
C ALA A 8 -68.20 -48.34 -0.02
N ARG A 9 -67.21 -47.62 0.54
CA ARG A 9 -67.19 -46.73 1.73
C ARG A 9 -66.52 -47.31 2.99
N TRP A 10 -65.36 -46.76 3.35
CA TRP A 10 -65.22 -45.64 4.30
C TRP A 10 -63.74 -45.19 4.39
N LEU A 11 -63.54 -43.87 4.43
CA LEU A 11 -62.26 -43.19 4.58
C LEU A 11 -61.77 -43.24 6.04
N CYS A 12 -60.49 -43.55 6.25
CA CYS A 12 -59.59 -42.71 7.05
C CYS A 12 -58.14 -43.23 7.05
N LYS A 13 -57.24 -42.33 6.62
CA LYS A 13 -55.92 -41.97 7.20
C LYS A 13 -54.91 -43.08 7.50
N SER A 14 -53.62 -43.00 7.20
CA SER A 14 -52.76 -42.09 6.44
C SER A 14 -51.34 -42.72 6.45
N PHE A 15 -50.52 -42.24 5.52
CA PHE A 15 -49.04 -42.25 5.51
C PHE A 15 -48.28 -43.52 5.13
N ALA A 16 -47.93 -43.51 3.84
CA ALA A 16 -46.89 -44.26 3.18
C ALA A 16 -45.51 -44.05 3.82
N SER A 17 -44.74 -45.12 3.84
CA SER A 17 -43.31 -45.15 4.14
C SER A 17 -42.60 -45.89 3.02
N ALA A 18 -41.38 -45.44 2.75
CA ALA A 18 -40.33 -46.02 1.90
C ALA A 18 -40.39 -45.70 0.41
N LEU A 19 -39.44 -44.86 -0.04
CA LEU A 19 -38.47 -45.26 -1.05
C LEU A 19 -37.27 -44.31 -1.16
N ALA A 20 -36.10 -44.95 -1.18
CA ALA A 20 -34.87 -44.59 -1.89
C ALA A 20 -34.03 -43.38 -1.43
N SER A 21 -32.99 -43.71 -0.65
CA SER A 21 -31.75 -42.96 -0.51
C SER A 21 -30.99 -42.89 -1.84
N ALA A 22 -30.84 -41.69 -2.39
CA ALA A 22 -29.79 -41.34 -3.35
C ALA A 22 -29.31 -39.92 -3.02
N ALA A 23 -28.36 -39.81 -2.08
CA ALA A 23 -27.72 -38.55 -1.74
C ALA A 23 -26.73 -38.19 -2.87
N MET A 24 -27.15 -37.31 -3.79
CA MET A 24 -26.23 -36.58 -4.64
C MET A 24 -25.39 -35.65 -3.76
N LEU A 25 -24.13 -36.00 -3.55
CA LEU A 25 -23.09 -35.06 -3.13
C LEU A 25 -22.76 -34.13 -4.31
N LEU A 26 -23.64 -33.17 -4.57
CA LEU A 26 -23.27 -31.98 -5.33
C LEU A 26 -22.52 -31.07 -4.37
N GLY A 27 -21.19 -31.14 -4.42
CA GLY A 27 -20.34 -30.13 -3.82
C GLY A 27 -20.67 -28.79 -4.46
N ALA A 28 -21.41 -27.94 -3.74
CA ALA A 28 -21.59 -26.56 -4.13
C ALA A 28 -20.22 -25.87 -4.05
N SER A 29 -19.52 -25.77 -5.18
CA SER A 29 -18.48 -24.76 -5.33
C SER A 29 -19.19 -23.41 -5.21
N ALA A 30 -19.16 -22.82 -4.01
CA ALA A 30 -19.61 -21.45 -3.79
C ALA A 30 -18.83 -20.56 -4.76
N HIS A 31 -19.47 -20.13 -5.85
CA HIS A 31 -18.88 -19.19 -6.78
C HIS A 31 -18.85 -17.83 -6.07
N ALA A 32 -17.67 -17.20 -6.01
CA ALA A 32 -17.53 -15.87 -5.44
C ALA A 32 -18.48 -14.89 -6.14
N GLN A 33 -19.15 -14.03 -5.37
CA GLN A 33 -20.15 -13.11 -5.89
C GLN A 33 -19.51 -12.05 -6.80
N SER A 34 -20.01 -11.95 -8.04
CA SER A 34 -19.66 -10.86 -8.95
C SER A 34 -20.38 -9.57 -8.55
N LEU A 35 -19.70 -8.43 -8.65
CA LEU A 35 -20.24 -7.11 -8.39
C LEU A 35 -19.89 -6.16 -9.55
N ALA A 36 -20.85 -5.31 -9.92
CA ALA A 36 -20.65 -4.35 -11.00
C ALA A 36 -19.57 -3.32 -10.61
N ILE A 37 -18.53 -3.21 -11.46
CA ILE A 37 -17.49 -2.18 -11.34
C ILE A 37 -17.73 -1.12 -12.42
N THR A 38 -17.91 0.13 -11.98
CA THR A 38 -18.16 1.25 -12.88
C THR A 38 -16.86 1.93 -13.27
N VAL A 39 -16.59 2.07 -14.57
CA VAL A 39 -15.46 2.89 -15.06
C VAL A 39 -15.86 4.35 -15.04
N SER A 40 -15.38 5.10 -14.03
CA SER A 40 -15.80 6.47 -13.74
C SER A 40 -14.62 7.33 -13.29
N PRO A 41 -14.59 8.63 -13.65
CA PRO A 41 -13.58 9.57 -13.13
C PRO A 41 -13.82 9.94 -11.65
N ASN A 42 -14.99 9.64 -11.10
CA ASN A 42 -15.36 10.06 -9.75
C ASN A 42 -14.80 9.10 -8.71
N VAL A 43 -13.96 9.61 -7.80
CA VAL A 43 -13.49 8.85 -6.64
C VAL A 43 -14.70 8.52 -5.74
N PRO A 44 -14.97 7.24 -5.43
CA PRO A 44 -16.10 6.86 -4.59
C PRO A 44 -15.91 7.41 -3.17
N ARG A 45 -16.99 7.96 -2.59
CA ARG A 45 -16.92 8.62 -1.27
C ARG A 45 -16.89 7.65 -0.10
N ASP A 46 -17.53 6.49 -0.27
CA ASP A 46 -17.59 5.43 0.73
C ASP A 46 -17.99 4.09 0.10
N ILE A 47 -17.79 2.99 0.82
CA ILE A 47 -18.31 1.68 0.42
C ILE A 47 -19.86 1.72 0.48
N PRO A 48 -20.59 1.24 -0.54
CA PRO A 48 -22.05 1.14 -0.47
C PRO A 48 -22.50 0.31 0.76
N GLY A 49 -23.38 0.88 1.59
CA GLY A 49 -23.79 0.26 2.86
C GLY A 49 -22.83 0.52 4.04
N GLY A 50 -21.70 1.16 3.80
CA GLY A 50 -20.69 1.52 4.78
C GLY A 50 -19.65 0.43 5.04
N ALA A 51 -18.44 0.85 5.36
CA ALA A 51 -17.31 -0.02 5.65
C ALA A 51 -17.59 -1.04 6.77
N PRO A 52 -18.25 -0.72 7.91
CA PRO A 52 -18.45 -1.67 9.02
C PRO A 52 -19.29 -2.91 8.72
N GLN A 53 -19.98 -2.95 7.57
CA GLN A 53 -20.79 -4.10 7.14
C GLN A 53 -20.38 -4.60 5.75
N ALA A 54 -19.28 -4.07 5.20
CA ALA A 54 -18.82 -4.44 3.87
C ALA A 54 -18.34 -5.88 3.83
N SER A 55 -18.81 -6.64 2.84
CA SER A 55 -18.15 -7.89 2.45
C SER A 55 -16.81 -7.60 1.75
N LEU A 56 -15.91 -8.58 1.72
CA LEU A 56 -14.67 -8.47 0.96
C LEU A 56 -14.91 -8.12 -0.52
N ALA A 57 -15.95 -8.69 -1.15
CA ALA A 57 -16.31 -8.38 -2.53
C ALA A 57 -16.74 -6.90 -2.69
N ALA A 58 -17.57 -6.39 -1.78
CA ALA A 58 -18.03 -4.99 -1.83
C ALA A 58 -16.87 -4.01 -1.62
N ALA A 59 -15.98 -4.30 -0.68
CA ALA A 59 -14.75 -3.54 -0.47
C ALA A 59 -13.83 -3.59 -1.70
N ALA A 60 -13.68 -4.76 -2.33
CA ALA A 60 -12.86 -4.92 -3.53
C ALA A 60 -13.43 -4.12 -4.72
N ALA A 61 -14.75 -4.13 -4.91
CA ALA A 61 -15.41 -3.33 -5.95
C ALA A 61 -15.28 -1.82 -5.70
N PHE A 62 -15.32 -1.38 -4.43
CA PHE A 62 -15.08 0.03 -4.06
C PHE A 62 -13.65 0.46 -4.43
N VAL A 63 -12.62 -0.29 -4.02
CA VAL A 63 -11.22 0.10 -4.27
C VAL A 63 -10.83 -0.02 -5.73
N TRP A 64 -11.48 -0.88 -6.52
CA TRP A 64 -11.30 -0.90 -7.98
C TRP A 64 -11.85 0.36 -8.66
N GLN A 65 -13.03 0.84 -8.24
CA GLN A 65 -13.59 2.10 -8.74
C GLN A 65 -12.71 3.29 -8.34
N GLU A 66 -12.17 3.27 -7.13
CA GLU A 66 -11.16 4.23 -6.68
C GLU A 66 -9.90 4.17 -7.54
N PHE A 67 -9.33 2.98 -7.77
CA PHE A 67 -8.15 2.81 -8.61
C PHE A 67 -8.37 3.39 -10.02
N ILE A 68 -9.53 3.14 -10.62
CA ILE A 68 -9.88 3.70 -11.94
C ILE A 68 -9.94 5.23 -11.89
N ALA A 69 -10.64 5.81 -10.91
CA ALA A 69 -10.77 7.27 -10.78
C ALA A 69 -9.42 7.95 -10.54
N LEU A 70 -8.57 7.37 -9.69
CA LEU A 70 -7.24 7.89 -9.39
C LEU A 70 -6.26 7.76 -10.56
N ASN A 71 -6.43 6.76 -11.42
CA ASN A 71 -5.66 6.58 -12.65
C ASN A 71 -6.32 7.21 -13.89
N TRP A 72 -7.30 8.10 -13.70
CA TRP A 72 -7.85 8.92 -14.77
C TRP A 72 -6.84 10.00 -15.20
N PRO A 73 -6.80 10.43 -16.48
CA PRO A 73 -6.03 11.60 -16.88
C PRO A 73 -6.38 12.82 -16.03
N ALA A 74 -5.39 13.52 -15.49
CA ALA A 74 -5.63 14.73 -14.69
C ALA A 74 -5.90 15.95 -15.58
N ARG A 75 -6.73 16.87 -15.08
CA ARG A 75 -6.98 18.15 -15.70
C ARG A 75 -5.75 19.06 -15.59
N ALA A 76 -5.34 19.66 -16.70
CA ALA A 76 -4.21 20.59 -16.71
C ALA A 76 -4.45 21.77 -15.73
N GLY A 77 -3.45 22.07 -14.90
CA GLY A 77 -3.49 23.16 -13.93
C GLY A 77 -4.35 22.92 -12.68
N GLN A 78 -5.00 21.76 -12.55
CA GLN A 78 -5.79 21.41 -11.37
C GLN A 78 -5.36 20.03 -10.85
N ARG A 79 -4.72 20.02 -9.68
CA ARG A 79 -4.37 18.77 -9.00
C ARG A 79 -5.64 18.09 -8.49
N ASP A 80 -5.63 16.78 -8.42
CA ASP A 80 -6.69 15.88 -7.91
C ASP A 80 -7.97 15.85 -8.75
N VAL A 81 -8.05 16.66 -9.80
CA VAL A 81 -9.24 16.79 -10.63
C VAL A 81 -9.06 15.97 -11.92
N PRO A 82 -9.94 14.99 -12.19
CA PRO A 82 -9.93 14.28 -13.46
C PRO A 82 -10.31 15.20 -14.62
N ASP A 83 -9.71 14.98 -15.78
CA ASP A 83 -10.15 15.60 -17.03
C ASP A 83 -11.36 14.83 -17.58
N PHE A 84 -12.56 15.36 -17.35
CA PHE A 84 -13.82 14.78 -17.83
C PHE A 84 -13.94 14.74 -19.36
N ASN A 85 -13.11 15.50 -20.08
CA ASN A 85 -13.08 15.47 -21.55
C ASN A 85 -12.18 14.36 -22.11
N ARG A 86 -11.42 13.68 -21.26
CA ARG A 86 -10.51 12.61 -21.66
C ARG A 86 -11.01 11.28 -21.13
N PRO A 87 -11.00 10.21 -21.95
CA PRO A 87 -11.43 8.90 -21.49
C PRO A 87 -10.36 8.26 -20.59
N PHE A 88 -10.79 7.36 -19.69
CA PHE A 88 -9.89 6.44 -19.01
C PHE A 88 -8.98 5.71 -20.02
N GLY A 89 -7.68 5.65 -19.71
CA GLY A 89 -6.68 5.03 -20.58
C GLY A 89 -6.12 5.94 -21.69
N ALA A 90 -6.56 7.20 -21.80
CA ALA A 90 -5.92 8.15 -22.70
C ALA A 90 -4.46 8.40 -22.30
N SER A 91 -3.55 8.37 -23.28
CA SER A 91 -2.11 8.57 -23.07
C SER A 91 -1.72 10.04 -22.88
N GLY A 92 -0.69 10.31 -22.09
CA GLY A 92 -0.05 11.62 -21.99
C GLY A 92 -0.60 12.50 -20.86
N GLY A 93 0.30 13.26 -20.24
CA GLY A 93 0.04 14.02 -19.01
C GLY A 93 0.09 13.15 -17.75
N PRO A 94 -0.03 13.77 -16.56
CA PRO A 94 -0.14 13.04 -15.31
C PRO A 94 -1.55 12.44 -15.12
N LEU A 95 -1.63 11.42 -14.28
CA LEU A 95 -2.89 10.90 -13.75
C LEU A 95 -3.33 11.67 -12.49
N VAL A 96 -4.60 11.55 -12.10
CA VAL A 96 -5.17 12.24 -10.92
C VAL A 96 -4.27 12.07 -9.69
N TRP A 97 -3.95 10.85 -9.28
CA TRP A 97 -3.09 10.64 -8.10
C TRP A 97 -1.65 11.15 -8.31
N GLN A 98 -1.13 11.15 -9.54
CA GLN A 98 0.22 11.67 -9.82
C GLN A 98 0.28 13.17 -9.59
N THR A 99 -0.84 13.87 -9.68
CA THR A 99 -0.92 15.30 -9.35
C THR A 99 -1.02 15.58 -7.86
N TYR A 100 -1.17 14.58 -7.00
CA TYR A 100 -1.14 14.75 -5.55
C TYR A 100 0.18 15.40 -5.11
N ARG A 101 0.27 15.94 -3.89
CA ARG A 101 1.52 16.51 -3.39
C ARG A 101 2.42 15.41 -2.84
N SER A 102 3.66 15.35 -3.35
CA SER A 102 4.72 14.49 -2.82
C SER A 102 4.99 14.83 -1.35
N LYS A 103 5.51 13.85 -0.59
CA LYS A 103 5.90 14.04 0.82
C LYS A 103 6.76 15.30 1.03
N VAL A 104 7.78 15.53 0.20
CA VAL A 104 8.64 16.73 0.27
C VAL A 104 7.91 18.04 -0.09
N GLU A 105 6.83 17.98 -0.87
CA GLU A 105 6.00 19.16 -1.16
C GLU A 105 5.11 19.52 0.04
N ILE A 106 4.66 18.53 0.83
CA ILE A 106 3.84 18.76 2.03
C ILE A 106 4.73 19.10 3.23
N PHE A 107 5.89 18.46 3.34
CA PHE A 107 6.85 18.61 4.44
C PHE A 107 8.24 19.00 3.89
N PRO A 108 8.47 20.27 3.51
CA PRO A 108 9.73 20.71 2.92
C PRO A 108 10.91 20.50 3.87
N GLY A 109 12.08 20.18 3.30
CA GLY A 109 13.30 19.94 4.06
C GLY A 109 13.80 21.14 4.86
N ASN A 110 13.42 22.35 4.46
CA ASN A 110 13.69 23.62 5.16
C ASN A 110 12.44 24.22 5.83
N GLY A 111 11.34 23.45 5.91
CA GLY A 111 10.08 23.86 6.51
C GLY A 111 10.24 24.42 7.92
N ASN A 112 9.61 25.55 8.20
CA ASN A 112 9.57 26.17 9.52
C ASN A 112 8.35 27.11 9.61
N ALA A 113 8.26 27.90 10.68
CA ALA A 113 7.15 28.84 10.88
C ALA A 113 6.98 29.85 9.73
N ASN A 114 8.08 30.24 9.09
CA ASN A 114 8.13 31.23 8.01
C ASN A 114 8.26 30.61 6.62
N VAL A 115 8.64 29.33 6.53
CA VAL A 115 8.82 28.61 5.28
C VAL A 115 7.84 27.45 5.22
N GLY A 116 6.72 27.68 4.53
CA GLY A 116 5.69 26.67 4.30
C GLY A 116 5.93 25.81 3.05
N PRO A 117 5.00 24.89 2.77
CA PRO A 117 4.93 24.17 1.50
C PRO A 117 5.04 25.09 0.28
N PRO A 118 5.55 24.61 -0.88
CA PRO A 118 5.62 25.44 -2.08
C PRO A 118 4.24 26.00 -2.47
N GLY A 119 4.18 27.32 -2.69
CA GLY A 119 2.96 28.04 -3.01
C GLY A 119 2.00 28.29 -1.84
N TYR A 120 2.36 27.87 -0.62
CA TYR A 120 1.55 28.12 0.57
C TYR A 120 1.29 29.62 0.75
N SER A 121 0.01 29.95 0.93
CA SER A 121 -0.43 31.27 1.35
C SER A 121 -1.54 31.13 2.39
N PRO A 122 -1.44 31.76 3.58
CA PRO A 122 -2.48 31.71 4.59
C PRO A 122 -3.78 32.39 4.13
N THR A 123 -3.71 33.25 3.09
CA THR A 123 -4.87 33.90 2.46
C THR A 123 -5.25 33.26 1.12
N GLY A 124 -4.62 32.14 0.74
CA GLY A 124 -4.84 31.42 -0.54
C GLY A 124 -6.16 30.65 -0.64
N GLY A 125 -7.16 31.02 0.15
CA GLY A 125 -8.43 30.30 0.28
C GLY A 125 -8.27 28.88 0.85
N PRO A 126 -9.29 28.01 0.72
CA PRO A 126 -9.32 26.71 1.37
C PRO A 126 -8.28 25.71 0.83
N SER A 127 -7.67 26.01 -0.31
CA SER A 127 -6.64 25.17 -0.93
C SER A 127 -5.23 25.48 -0.45
N TYR A 128 -4.99 26.63 0.20
CA TYR A 128 -3.65 27.06 0.63
C TYR A 128 -2.57 26.96 -0.46
N GLY A 129 -2.92 27.18 -1.74
CA GLY A 129 -1.97 27.05 -2.85
C GLY A 129 -1.75 25.62 -3.35
N TYR A 130 -2.66 24.68 -3.04
CA TYR A 130 -2.52 23.27 -3.40
C TYR A 130 -2.07 23.04 -4.86
N ASN A 131 -2.69 23.75 -5.80
CA ASN A 131 -2.49 23.62 -7.26
C ASN A 131 -1.15 24.15 -7.81
N THR A 132 -0.25 24.70 -6.99
CA THR A 132 1.12 25.05 -7.42
C THR A 132 1.78 23.84 -8.10
N THR A 133 2.50 24.07 -9.21
CA THR A 133 3.21 22.99 -9.92
C THR A 133 4.29 22.34 -9.03
N PRO A 134 4.77 21.12 -9.35
CA PRO A 134 5.67 20.40 -8.46
C PRO A 134 6.97 21.16 -8.18
N ILE A 135 7.31 21.31 -6.91
CA ILE A 135 8.58 21.90 -6.45
C ILE A 135 9.11 21.03 -5.30
N TYR A 136 10.27 20.41 -5.49
CA TYR A 136 10.87 19.49 -4.51
C TYR A 136 11.96 20.21 -3.71
N ASN A 137 11.54 20.88 -2.62
CA ASN A 137 12.40 21.65 -1.73
C ASN A 137 12.98 20.78 -0.61
N TYR A 138 14.18 20.24 -0.85
CA TYR A 138 14.99 19.59 0.19
C TYR A 138 15.77 20.64 1.01
N ALA A 139 16.46 20.20 2.06
CA ALA A 139 17.31 21.06 2.88
C ALA A 139 18.50 21.67 2.11
N ILE A 140 18.90 21.02 1.02
CA ILE A 140 19.89 21.53 0.07
C ILE A 140 19.31 21.52 -1.36
N PRO A 141 19.73 22.44 -2.23
CA PRO A 141 19.41 22.34 -3.66
C PRO A 141 19.98 21.04 -4.26
N VAL A 142 19.15 20.33 -5.02
CA VAL A 142 19.57 19.12 -5.74
C VAL A 142 19.55 19.41 -7.25
N PRO A 143 20.72 19.62 -7.90
CA PRO A 143 20.79 19.99 -9.31
C PRO A 143 20.55 18.77 -10.23
N ALA A 144 20.38 19.03 -11.52
CA ALA A 144 20.40 17.97 -12.53
C ALA A 144 21.79 17.31 -12.55
N CYS A 145 21.83 15.98 -12.74
CA CYS A 145 23.08 15.25 -12.87
C CYS A 145 23.82 15.60 -14.17
N PRO A 146 25.15 15.43 -14.23
CA PRO A 146 25.92 15.60 -15.46
C PRO A 146 25.32 14.78 -16.62
N GLY A 147 25.22 15.39 -17.80
CA GLY A 147 24.60 14.76 -18.97
C GLY A 147 23.07 14.86 -19.04
N GLN A 148 22.46 15.65 -18.15
CA GLN A 148 21.07 16.09 -18.24
C GLN A 148 20.99 17.60 -18.06
N ALA A 149 20.31 18.28 -18.99
CA ALA A 149 19.98 19.70 -18.83
C ALA A 149 18.93 19.88 -17.70
N PRO A 150 19.02 20.95 -16.89
CA PRO A 150 17.97 21.27 -15.92
C PRO A 150 16.61 21.41 -16.59
N VAL A 151 15.58 20.82 -15.99
CA VAL A 151 14.20 20.96 -16.46
C VAL A 151 13.55 22.20 -15.87
N SER A 152 12.68 22.86 -16.61
CA SER A 152 11.93 24.04 -16.14
C SER A 152 10.81 23.68 -15.16
N GLN A 153 10.24 22.48 -15.28
CA GLN A 153 9.24 21.92 -14.38
C GLN A 153 9.62 20.47 -14.04
N PRO A 154 9.74 20.12 -12.75
CA PRO A 154 9.98 18.75 -12.33
C PRO A 154 8.91 17.76 -12.79
N ALA A 155 9.32 16.52 -13.07
CA ALA A 155 8.41 15.41 -13.24
C ALA A 155 7.47 15.23 -12.04
N TRP A 156 6.20 14.88 -12.29
CA TRP A 156 5.17 14.68 -11.26
C TRP A 156 5.42 13.49 -10.33
N VAL A 157 6.23 12.53 -10.78
CA VAL A 157 6.57 11.32 -10.04
C VAL A 157 7.98 11.49 -9.48
N ASN A 158 8.11 11.71 -8.17
CA ASN A 158 9.37 11.95 -7.48
C ASN A 158 9.79 10.74 -6.65
N LEU A 159 10.72 9.95 -7.17
CA LEU A 159 11.22 8.72 -6.54
C LEU A 159 12.37 9.06 -5.59
N ASP A 160 12.02 9.49 -4.37
CA ASP A 160 12.94 9.94 -3.32
C ASP A 160 13.22 8.88 -2.24
N GLU A 161 12.75 7.65 -2.42
CA GLU A 161 12.99 6.51 -1.52
C GLU A 161 13.61 5.32 -2.29
N ILE A 162 14.64 4.70 -1.72
CA ILE A 162 15.30 3.50 -2.29
C ILE A 162 15.04 2.23 -1.48
N THR A 163 14.25 2.34 -0.40
CA THR A 163 13.95 1.25 0.52
C THR A 163 12.45 1.13 0.76
N GLN A 164 12.00 -0.05 1.14
CA GLN A 164 10.68 -0.24 1.73
C GLN A 164 10.76 0.18 3.20
N ILE A 165 10.47 1.46 3.45
CA ILE A 165 10.48 2.06 4.79
C ILE A 165 11.76 1.73 5.57
N GLY A 166 12.94 1.76 4.95
CA GLY A 166 14.20 1.47 5.64
C GLY A 166 14.44 -0.01 6.04
N LEU A 167 13.54 -0.95 5.71
CA LEU A 167 13.69 -2.37 6.05
C LEU A 167 14.48 -3.16 5.03
N ASN A 168 14.24 -2.95 3.73
CA ASN A 168 14.92 -3.66 2.66
C ASN A 168 14.94 -2.85 1.37
N GLN A 169 15.78 -3.27 0.43
CA GLN A 169 15.74 -2.84 -0.97
C GLN A 169 15.12 -3.92 -1.84
N MET A 170 14.42 -3.49 -2.89
CA MET A 170 13.75 -4.35 -3.86
C MET A 170 14.42 -4.31 -5.21
N PHE A 171 14.55 -5.47 -5.85
CA PHE A 171 15.22 -5.60 -7.13
C PHE A 171 14.42 -6.47 -8.09
N ALA A 172 14.47 -6.11 -9.37
CA ALA A 172 13.94 -6.92 -10.47
C ALA A 172 15.07 -7.61 -11.22
N GLY A 173 15.23 -8.92 -11.02
CA GLY A 173 16.28 -9.71 -11.66
C GLY A 173 16.21 -9.73 -13.19
N ILE A 174 15.01 -9.53 -13.76
CA ILE A 174 14.83 -9.38 -15.21
C ILE A 174 15.51 -8.12 -15.78
N SER A 175 15.75 -7.10 -14.95
CA SER A 175 16.44 -5.87 -15.35
C SER A 175 17.96 -6.09 -15.47
N SER A 176 18.62 -5.27 -16.30
CA SER A 176 20.08 -5.29 -16.48
C SER A 176 20.83 -5.14 -15.16
N THR A 177 21.83 -5.99 -14.91
CA THR A 177 22.77 -5.84 -13.79
C THR A 177 23.81 -4.74 -14.05
N ALA A 178 24.13 -4.47 -15.32
CA ALA A 178 25.13 -3.49 -15.71
C ALA A 178 24.62 -2.05 -15.51
N PRO A 179 25.29 -1.23 -14.66
CA PRO A 179 24.96 0.18 -14.48
C PRO A 179 24.98 0.95 -15.80
N SER A 180 24.15 1.98 -15.89
CA SER A 180 24.20 2.95 -16.98
C SER A 180 24.82 4.27 -16.51
N ASN A 181 25.16 5.14 -17.46
CA ASN A 181 25.61 6.50 -17.16
C ASN A 181 24.60 7.27 -16.29
N ARG A 182 23.31 6.95 -16.35
CA ARG A 182 22.26 7.62 -15.55
C ARG A 182 21.85 6.82 -14.31
N ASN A 183 21.48 5.56 -14.44
CA ASN A 183 21.03 4.72 -13.32
C ASN A 183 22.17 3.81 -12.81
N SER A 184 22.64 4.04 -11.59
CA SER A 184 23.75 3.27 -10.97
C SER A 184 23.33 1.88 -10.49
N GLN A 185 22.04 1.66 -10.23
CA GLN A 185 21.47 0.38 -9.81
C GLN A 185 20.23 0.06 -10.66
N PRO A 186 20.39 -0.47 -11.88
CA PRO A 186 19.28 -0.61 -12.83
C PRO A 186 18.20 -1.61 -12.42
N GLN A 187 18.53 -2.55 -11.53
CA GLN A 187 17.57 -3.51 -10.98
C GLN A 187 16.76 -2.93 -9.83
N LEU A 188 17.23 -1.86 -9.18
CA LEU A 188 16.62 -1.31 -7.97
C LEU A 188 15.25 -0.67 -8.27
N VAL A 189 14.25 -1.10 -7.51
CA VAL A 189 12.93 -0.49 -7.45
C VAL A 189 12.98 0.71 -6.51
N ARG A 190 12.36 1.81 -6.91
CA ARG A 190 12.32 3.06 -6.13
C ARG A 190 10.90 3.47 -5.82
N PHE A 191 10.72 4.22 -4.75
CA PHE A 191 9.43 4.49 -4.16
C PHE A 191 9.18 5.98 -4.02
N LEU A 192 7.91 6.31 -3.81
CA LEU A 192 7.44 7.63 -3.42
C LEU A 192 6.22 7.50 -2.52
N ALA A 193 5.89 8.57 -1.80
CA ALA A 193 4.59 8.74 -1.14
C ALA A 193 3.99 10.12 -1.47
N LYS A 194 2.67 10.18 -1.66
CA LYS A 194 1.93 11.44 -1.92
C LYS A 194 0.62 11.47 -1.13
N ALA A 195 0.09 12.67 -0.90
CA ALA A 195 -1.25 12.84 -0.36
C ALA A 195 -2.07 13.91 -1.10
N ASN A 196 -3.38 13.73 -1.05
CA ASN A 196 -4.35 14.56 -1.75
C ASN A 196 -4.58 15.93 -1.08
N GLN A 197 -5.43 16.73 -1.69
CA GLN A 197 -5.77 18.07 -1.22
C GLN A 197 -6.33 18.08 0.20
N THR A 198 -7.18 17.10 0.54
CA THR A 198 -7.81 17.00 1.86
C THR A 198 -6.76 16.97 2.97
N GLN A 199 -5.73 16.13 2.82
CA GLN A 199 -4.63 16.07 3.77
C GLN A 199 -3.77 17.33 3.77
N TYR A 200 -3.40 17.82 2.58
CA TYR A 200 -2.58 19.01 2.46
C TYR A 200 -3.24 20.22 3.13
N SER A 201 -4.52 20.47 2.84
CA SER A 201 -5.28 21.59 3.43
C SER A 201 -5.37 21.45 4.94
N TYR A 202 -5.53 20.24 5.47
CA TYR A 202 -5.47 20.00 6.92
C TYR A 202 -4.10 20.36 7.51
N VAL A 203 -3.01 19.89 6.88
CA VAL A 203 -1.64 20.19 7.32
C VAL A 203 -1.36 21.70 7.25
N ALA A 204 -1.77 22.34 6.15
CA ALA A 204 -1.56 23.76 5.92
C ALA A 204 -2.35 24.64 6.91
N ALA A 205 -3.63 24.33 7.13
CA ALA A 205 -4.48 25.09 8.06
C ALA A 205 -3.97 25.06 9.50
N ASN A 206 -3.32 23.96 9.91
CA ASN A 206 -2.79 23.78 11.27
C ASN A 206 -1.28 24.08 11.37
N GLN A 207 -0.64 24.48 10.27
CA GLN A 207 0.81 24.64 10.15
C GLN A 207 1.64 23.41 10.54
N TYR A 208 1.13 22.21 10.28
CA TYR A 208 1.75 20.93 10.64
C TYR A 208 2.80 20.42 9.64
N TRP A 209 3.27 21.26 8.70
CA TRP A 209 4.31 20.87 7.73
C TRP A 209 5.72 20.76 8.33
N TYR A 210 5.89 21.12 9.61
CA TYR A 210 7.10 20.97 10.41
C TYR A 210 6.71 20.65 11.86
N THR A 211 7.65 20.10 12.64
CA THR A 211 7.37 19.66 14.01
C THR A 211 7.29 20.85 14.99
N ASN A 212 6.14 21.52 15.01
CA ASN A 212 5.86 22.62 15.93
C ASN A 212 5.22 22.14 17.26
N ALA A 213 5.08 23.05 18.23
CA ALA A 213 4.50 22.72 19.54
C ALA A 213 3.03 22.26 19.45
N ALA A 214 2.25 22.82 18.53
CA ALA A 214 0.85 22.47 18.33
C ALA A 214 0.68 21.04 17.80
N LEU A 215 1.52 20.62 16.85
CA LEU A 215 1.53 19.24 16.33
C LEU A 215 1.93 18.26 17.43
N ARG A 216 2.98 18.56 18.20
CA ARG A 216 3.40 17.72 19.35
C ARG A 216 2.26 17.58 20.36
N GLN A 217 1.59 18.67 20.71
CA GLN A 217 0.46 18.64 21.64
C GLN A 217 -0.72 17.83 21.09
N ALA A 218 -1.07 18.00 19.82
CA ALA A 218 -2.16 17.27 19.18
C ALA A 218 -1.88 15.76 19.11
N ALA A 219 -0.62 15.36 18.85
CA ALA A 219 -0.21 13.96 18.90
C ALA A 219 -0.28 13.39 20.33
N GLN A 220 0.25 14.13 21.32
CA GLN A 220 0.19 13.75 22.73
C GLN A 220 -1.24 13.60 23.25
N ASN A 221 -2.18 14.41 22.76
CA ASN A 221 -3.59 14.31 23.13
C ASN A 221 -4.22 12.97 22.72
N PHE A 222 -3.79 12.39 21.60
CA PHE A 222 -4.19 11.03 21.24
C PHE A 222 -3.53 9.98 22.13
N VAL A 223 -2.21 10.09 22.34
CA VAL A 223 -1.42 9.19 23.20
C VAL A 223 -1.95 9.14 24.64
N ASN A 224 -2.35 10.29 25.19
CA ASN A 224 -2.97 10.35 26.51
C ASN A 224 -4.38 9.75 26.51
N GLY A 225 -5.08 9.81 25.38
CA GLY A 225 -6.42 9.25 25.26
C GLY A 225 -6.44 7.72 25.27
N ILE A 226 -5.48 7.06 24.62
CA ILE A 226 -5.36 5.59 24.64
C ILE A 226 -4.96 5.02 26.02
N LYS A 227 -4.39 5.84 26.91
CA LYS A 227 -4.03 5.44 28.28
C LYS A 227 -5.21 5.46 29.25
N GLN A 228 -6.33 6.06 28.87
CA GLN A 228 -7.54 6.09 29.70
C GLN A 228 -8.29 4.76 29.61
N VAL A 229 -9.04 4.42 30.66
CA VAL A 229 -9.86 3.21 30.72
C VAL A 229 -11.31 3.60 31.02
N PRO A 230 -12.25 3.51 30.05
CA PRO A 230 -12.01 3.22 28.63
C PRO A 230 -11.23 4.33 27.90
N PRO A 231 -10.62 4.06 26.73
CA PRO A 231 -9.95 5.09 25.95
C PRO A 231 -10.88 6.25 25.59
N ARG A 232 -10.41 7.48 25.81
CA ARG A 232 -11.16 8.72 25.57
C ARG A 232 -10.26 9.78 24.98
N PHE A 233 -10.69 10.41 23.89
CA PHE A 233 -9.82 11.29 23.12
C PHE A 233 -10.26 12.76 23.18
N ALA A 234 -9.31 13.65 23.44
CA ALA A 234 -9.56 15.10 23.36
C ALA A 234 -9.88 15.53 21.93
N ALA A 235 -10.71 16.56 21.76
CA ALA A 235 -11.07 17.08 20.44
C ALA A 235 -9.85 17.64 19.67
N SER A 236 -8.92 18.28 20.38
CA SER A 236 -7.69 18.87 19.84
C SER A 236 -6.60 17.81 19.59
N ARG A 237 -6.85 16.88 18.69
CA ARG A 237 -5.90 15.82 18.29
C ARG A 237 -5.69 15.82 16.78
N VAL A 238 -4.64 15.14 16.32
CA VAL A 238 -4.51 14.85 14.89
C VAL A 238 -5.66 13.93 14.49
N ALA A 239 -6.49 14.40 13.56
CA ALA A 239 -7.63 13.68 13.02
C ALA A 239 -7.89 14.20 11.61
N PHE A 240 -7.44 13.45 10.61
CA PHE A 240 -7.67 13.82 9.23
C PHE A 240 -9.16 13.78 8.88
N PRO A 241 -9.63 14.69 8.00
CA PRO A 241 -11.00 14.66 7.52
C PRO A 241 -11.26 13.44 6.62
N SER A 242 -12.52 13.03 6.52
CA SER A 242 -12.97 12.10 5.48
C SER A 242 -12.67 12.67 4.09
N GLY A 243 -12.33 11.79 3.14
CA GLY A 243 -11.79 12.14 1.84
C GLY A 243 -10.27 12.31 1.84
N THR A 244 -9.57 12.04 2.95
CA THR A 244 -8.10 11.99 2.97
C THR A 244 -7.62 10.73 2.26
N ILE A 245 -6.72 10.91 1.29
CA ILE A 245 -6.09 9.82 0.53
C ILE A 245 -4.57 10.00 0.58
N GLU A 246 -3.87 8.94 0.98
CA GLU A 246 -2.42 8.81 0.73
C GLU A 246 -2.17 7.68 -0.26
N VAL A 247 -1.12 7.84 -1.06
CA VAL A 247 -0.66 6.80 -1.98
C VAL A 247 0.83 6.56 -1.82
N LYS A 248 1.24 5.31 -1.95
CA LYS A 248 2.64 4.90 -2.09
C LYS A 248 2.77 4.07 -3.36
N SER A 249 3.80 4.32 -4.16
CA SER A 249 3.99 3.58 -5.41
C SER A 249 5.44 3.15 -5.60
N ALA A 250 5.62 2.05 -6.31
CA ALA A 250 6.91 1.46 -6.63
C ALA A 250 7.15 1.52 -8.14
N TRP A 251 8.38 1.84 -8.53
CA TRP A 251 8.75 2.10 -9.92
C TRP A 251 10.11 1.48 -10.26
N ARG A 252 10.24 0.99 -11.50
CA ARG A 252 11.52 0.55 -12.06
C ARG A 252 11.62 0.86 -13.54
N LYS A 253 12.85 0.86 -14.05
CA LYS A 253 13.09 0.84 -15.49
C LYS A 253 12.79 -0.56 -16.03
N LEU A 254 12.09 -0.62 -17.17
CA LEU A 254 11.84 -1.88 -17.87
C LEU A 254 13.11 -2.36 -18.58
N ALA A 255 13.31 -3.67 -18.61
CA ALA A 255 14.29 -4.32 -19.45
C ALA A 255 13.86 -4.23 -20.93
N PRO A 256 14.81 -4.24 -21.88
CA PRO A 256 14.48 -4.23 -23.32
C PRO A 256 13.61 -5.40 -23.79
N THR A 257 13.57 -6.50 -23.02
CA THR A 257 12.82 -7.72 -23.33
C THR A 257 11.36 -7.67 -22.86
N GLU A 258 10.97 -6.66 -22.09
CA GLU A 258 9.62 -6.55 -21.54
C GLU A 258 8.70 -5.77 -22.48
N ASP A 259 7.42 -6.16 -22.56
CA ASP A 259 6.42 -5.45 -23.35
C ASP A 259 5.97 -4.17 -22.64
N PRO A 260 6.34 -2.98 -23.12
CA PRO A 260 6.02 -1.72 -22.45
C PRO A 260 4.54 -1.34 -22.53
N SER A 261 3.73 -2.00 -23.36
CA SER A 261 2.29 -1.75 -23.44
C SER A 261 1.51 -2.30 -22.25
N ARG A 262 2.12 -3.23 -21.50
CA ARG A 262 1.55 -3.85 -20.30
C ARG A 262 1.73 -3.03 -19.02
N PHE A 263 2.46 -1.93 -19.09
CA PHE A 263 2.84 -1.12 -17.94
C PHE A 263 2.35 0.31 -18.10
N HIS A 264 1.82 0.89 -17.02
CA HIS A 264 1.70 2.33 -16.94
C HIS A 264 3.10 2.93 -16.80
N ARG A 265 3.45 3.83 -17.72
CA ARG A 265 4.77 4.47 -17.77
C ARG A 265 4.62 5.99 -17.65
N GLN A 266 5.54 6.60 -16.92
CA GLN A 266 5.56 8.04 -16.70
C GLN A 266 7.00 8.53 -16.56
N THR A 267 7.23 9.81 -16.85
CA THR A 267 8.51 10.45 -16.56
C THR A 267 8.62 10.56 -15.06
N VAL A 268 9.69 10.01 -14.51
CA VAL A 268 9.98 10.03 -13.08
C VAL A 268 11.26 10.79 -12.83
N ARG A 269 11.32 11.52 -11.71
CA ARG A 269 12.56 12.06 -11.15
C ARG A 269 13.13 11.05 -10.17
N PHE A 270 14.41 10.74 -10.30
CA PHE A 270 15.14 9.87 -9.36
C PHE A 270 16.53 10.42 -9.08
N TYR A 271 17.11 10.01 -7.96
CA TYR A 271 18.32 10.62 -7.43
C TYR A 271 19.54 9.70 -7.46
N GLU A 272 20.71 10.30 -7.67
CA GLU A 272 21.99 9.63 -7.81
C GLU A 272 23.09 10.43 -7.11
N ARG A 273 24.19 9.76 -6.75
CA ARG A 273 25.42 10.40 -6.24
C ARG A 273 26.43 10.60 -7.36
N LYS A 274 26.04 11.39 -8.37
CA LYS A 274 26.82 11.65 -9.59
C LYS A 274 27.09 13.13 -9.84
N GLY A 275 26.69 14.01 -8.91
CA GLY A 275 26.99 15.44 -8.98
C GLY A 275 28.46 15.73 -8.70
N THR A 276 28.82 17.01 -8.71
CA THR A 276 30.16 17.48 -8.33
C THR A 276 30.57 16.88 -6.98
N ASN A 277 31.79 16.33 -6.90
CA ASN A 277 32.32 15.64 -5.71
C ASN A 277 31.42 14.49 -5.20
N ASN A 278 30.79 13.72 -6.10
CA ASN A 278 29.81 12.67 -5.79
C ASN A 278 28.58 13.19 -5.01
N GLY A 279 28.25 14.47 -5.19
CA GLY A 279 27.07 15.10 -4.61
C GLY A 279 25.76 14.53 -5.14
N LEU A 280 24.68 14.75 -4.40
CA LEU A 280 23.33 14.41 -4.83
C LEU A 280 22.95 15.22 -6.08
N CYS A 281 22.34 14.54 -7.05
CA CYS A 281 21.76 15.14 -8.23
C CYS A 281 20.56 14.31 -8.70
N TYR A 282 19.79 14.83 -9.66
CA TYR A 282 18.64 14.11 -10.23
C TYR A 282 18.79 13.81 -11.73
N PHE A 283 18.17 12.71 -12.16
CA PHE A 283 17.81 12.44 -13.55
C PHE A 283 16.28 12.38 -13.69
N GLU A 284 15.78 12.59 -14.91
CA GLU A 284 14.39 12.33 -15.28
C GLU A 284 14.30 11.37 -16.47
N GLU A 285 13.58 10.25 -16.32
CA GLU A 285 13.42 9.21 -17.36
C GLU A 285 12.04 8.55 -17.31
N GLN A 286 11.64 7.90 -18.40
CA GLN A 286 10.43 7.06 -18.45
C GLN A 286 10.63 5.75 -17.69
N TRP A 287 9.88 5.56 -16.60
CA TRP A 287 9.88 4.31 -15.81
C TRP A 287 8.47 3.71 -15.75
N ALA A 288 8.37 2.44 -15.37
CA ALA A 288 7.12 1.72 -15.22
C ALA A 288 6.69 1.63 -13.74
N MET A 289 5.41 1.86 -13.47
CA MET A 289 4.81 1.62 -12.17
C MET A 289 4.60 0.11 -11.97
N VAL A 290 5.09 -0.44 -10.87
CA VAL A 290 5.00 -1.87 -10.55
C VAL A 290 4.11 -2.17 -9.34
N ALA A 291 3.77 -1.16 -8.53
CA ALA A 291 2.76 -1.28 -7.49
C ALA A 291 2.18 0.09 -7.09
N LEU A 292 0.96 0.07 -6.57
CA LEU A 292 0.25 1.24 -6.03
C LEU A 292 -0.54 0.83 -4.77
N HIS A 293 -0.18 1.45 -3.65
CA HIS A 293 -0.91 1.41 -2.39
C HIS A 293 -1.79 2.65 -2.31
N ILE A 294 -3.03 2.46 -1.86
CA ILE A 294 -3.99 3.53 -1.63
C ILE A 294 -4.56 3.34 -0.24
N ILE A 295 -4.55 4.40 0.56
CA ILE A 295 -5.29 4.44 1.82
C ILE A 295 -6.30 5.58 1.74
N HIS A 296 -7.54 5.33 2.12
CA HIS A 296 -8.61 6.31 2.00
C HIS A 296 -9.48 6.34 3.26
N LYS A 297 -9.51 7.48 3.95
CA LYS A 297 -10.43 7.73 5.06
C LYS A 297 -11.80 8.11 4.53
N THR A 298 -12.81 7.28 4.75
CA THR A 298 -14.20 7.56 4.33
C THR A 298 -15.06 7.95 5.55
N PRO A 299 -16.31 8.42 5.37
CA PRO A 299 -17.22 8.67 6.48
C PRO A 299 -17.45 7.46 7.41
N SER A 300 -17.56 6.25 6.85
CA SER A 300 -17.78 5.03 7.61
C SER A 300 -16.51 4.22 7.92
N ALA A 301 -15.37 4.55 7.30
CA ALA A 301 -14.05 3.98 7.62
C ALA A 301 -13.10 5.03 8.23
N PRO A 302 -13.30 5.43 9.51
CA PRO A 302 -12.43 6.40 10.17
C PRO A 302 -10.99 5.88 10.39
N ASN A 303 -10.81 4.56 10.33
CA ASN A 303 -9.52 3.87 10.39
C ASN A 303 -8.82 3.74 9.03
N PHE A 304 -9.34 4.40 7.98
CA PHE A 304 -8.95 4.23 6.59
C PHE A 304 -9.28 2.84 6.02
N ILE A 305 -9.61 2.82 4.73
CA ILE A 305 -9.61 1.61 3.91
C ILE A 305 -8.22 1.51 3.27
N TYR A 306 -7.59 0.34 3.35
CA TYR A 306 -6.27 0.10 2.74
C TYR A 306 -6.46 -0.81 1.54
N ALA A 307 -5.88 -0.44 0.41
CA ALA A 307 -5.91 -1.21 -0.83
C ALA A 307 -4.52 -1.29 -1.42
N THR A 308 -4.19 -2.43 -2.02
CA THR A 308 -2.91 -2.60 -2.68
C THR A 308 -3.02 -3.30 -4.02
N PHE A 309 -2.43 -2.66 -5.03
CA PHE A 309 -2.43 -3.10 -6.43
C PHE A 309 -1.02 -3.41 -6.90
N GLU A 310 -0.91 -4.44 -7.73
CA GLU A 310 0.36 -4.88 -8.31
C GLU A 310 0.28 -5.05 -9.80
N GLN A 311 1.41 -4.83 -10.48
CA GLN A 311 1.56 -5.18 -11.88
C GLN A 311 1.68 -6.72 -12.04
N SER A 312 0.95 -7.27 -13.01
CA SER A 312 0.74 -8.71 -13.19
C SER A 312 1.99 -9.53 -13.51
N ASP A 313 3.03 -8.91 -14.06
CA ASP A 313 4.29 -9.52 -14.48
C ASP A 313 5.41 -9.36 -13.43
N ASN A 314 5.07 -8.95 -12.20
CA ASN A 314 6.03 -8.82 -11.11
C ASN A 314 6.60 -10.19 -10.68
N ILE A 315 5.75 -11.18 -10.42
CA ILE A 315 6.21 -12.49 -9.90
C ILE A 315 6.58 -13.42 -11.05
N LEU A 316 7.89 -13.55 -11.27
CA LEU A 316 8.47 -14.44 -12.27
C LEU A 316 9.20 -15.61 -11.61
N LEU A 317 9.22 -16.76 -12.28
CA LEU A 317 10.16 -17.85 -12.02
C LEU A 317 11.55 -17.49 -12.58
N ALA A 318 12.56 -18.29 -12.25
CA ALA A 318 13.94 -18.07 -12.68
C ALA A 318 14.09 -17.98 -14.21
N ASP A 319 13.27 -18.73 -14.97
CA ASP A 319 13.22 -18.72 -16.42
C ASP A 319 12.47 -17.51 -17.02
N GLY A 320 11.86 -16.67 -16.18
CA GLY A 320 11.07 -15.51 -16.58
C GLY A 320 9.60 -15.81 -16.87
N SER A 321 9.12 -17.04 -16.65
CA SER A 321 7.71 -17.36 -16.76
C SER A 321 6.92 -16.79 -15.56
N ARG A 322 5.69 -16.35 -15.82
CA ARG A 322 4.83 -15.74 -14.79
C ARG A 322 4.26 -16.79 -13.86
N VAL A 323 4.27 -16.49 -12.56
CA VAL A 323 3.67 -17.34 -11.52
C VAL A 323 2.16 -17.17 -11.46
N GLU A 324 1.68 -15.95 -11.67
CA GLU A 324 0.25 -15.58 -11.61
C GLU A 324 -0.21 -14.93 -12.92
N ASP A 325 -1.49 -15.00 -13.22
CA ASP A 325 -2.11 -14.24 -14.30
C ASP A 325 -2.44 -12.79 -13.88
N GLN A 326 -3.05 -12.05 -14.80
CA GLN A 326 -3.49 -10.68 -14.57
C GLN A 326 -4.59 -10.52 -13.51
N ASN A 327 -5.33 -11.57 -13.16
CA ASN A 327 -6.36 -11.53 -12.13
C ASN A 327 -5.85 -12.05 -10.77
N GLY A 328 -4.67 -12.66 -10.72
CA GLY A 328 -4.10 -13.25 -9.50
C GLY A 328 -4.25 -14.76 -9.40
N VAL A 329 -4.72 -15.43 -10.47
CA VAL A 329 -4.79 -16.89 -10.53
C VAL A 329 -3.38 -17.44 -10.71
N ILE A 330 -2.99 -18.43 -9.88
CA ILE A 330 -1.71 -19.12 -10.01
C ILE A 330 -1.70 -19.95 -11.30
N LEU A 331 -0.83 -19.57 -12.24
CA LEU A 331 -0.61 -20.26 -13.51
C LEU A 331 0.41 -21.40 -13.36
N ARG A 332 1.48 -21.13 -12.62
CA ARG A 332 2.62 -22.03 -12.47
C ARG A 332 3.03 -22.03 -11.01
N ARG A 333 2.98 -23.20 -10.37
CA ARG A 333 3.52 -23.34 -9.02
C ARG A 333 5.04 -23.33 -9.09
N PRO A 334 5.72 -22.54 -8.23
CA PRO A 334 7.17 -22.55 -8.19
C PRO A 334 7.70 -23.96 -7.88
N PRO A 335 8.90 -24.33 -8.37
CA PRO A 335 9.51 -25.64 -8.08
C PRO A 335 9.75 -25.88 -6.59
N VAL A 336 9.90 -24.80 -5.81
CA VAL A 336 10.03 -24.81 -4.36
C VAL A 336 8.72 -24.40 -3.71
N SER A 337 8.34 -25.06 -2.62
CA SER A 337 7.10 -24.76 -1.89
C SER A 337 7.18 -23.49 -1.03
N SER A 338 8.38 -23.03 -0.69
CA SER A 338 8.58 -21.83 0.13
C SER A 338 8.31 -20.55 -0.68
N PRO A 339 7.63 -19.54 -0.10
CA PRO A 339 7.45 -18.21 -0.70
C PRO A 339 8.74 -17.54 -1.14
N THR A 340 9.83 -17.81 -0.44
CA THR A 340 11.15 -17.24 -0.73
C THR A 340 12.24 -18.31 -0.82
N THR A 341 13.32 -17.97 -1.51
CA THR A 341 14.59 -18.71 -1.48
C THR A 341 15.70 -17.77 -0.98
N PRO A 342 16.34 -18.07 0.17
CA PRO A 342 16.09 -19.19 1.08
C PRO A 342 14.70 -19.10 1.72
N ALA A 343 14.22 -20.24 2.22
CA ALA A 343 13.02 -20.26 3.04
C ALA A 343 13.27 -19.48 4.33
N LEU A 344 12.28 -18.71 4.79
CA LEU A 344 12.41 -17.94 6.02
C LEU A 344 11.67 -18.63 7.16
N SER A 345 12.27 -18.60 8.35
CA SER A 345 11.60 -18.93 9.61
C SER A 345 11.51 -17.71 10.49
N TYR A 346 10.49 -17.69 11.34
CA TYR A 346 10.24 -16.61 12.27
C TYR A 346 10.06 -17.14 13.69
N GLN A 347 10.71 -16.46 14.63
CA GLN A 347 10.57 -16.68 16.05
C GLN A 347 10.19 -15.35 16.69
N ASP A 348 8.97 -15.25 17.22
CA ASP A 348 8.59 -14.09 18.02
C ASP A 348 9.22 -14.18 19.41
N SER A 349 9.52 -13.03 20.00
CA SER A 349 10.08 -12.93 21.35
C SER A 349 9.89 -11.50 21.88
N PRO A 350 9.59 -11.32 23.18
CA PRO A 350 9.47 -9.99 23.77
C PRO A 350 10.74 -9.15 23.70
N SER A 351 11.91 -9.79 23.71
CA SER A 351 13.20 -9.11 23.77
C SER A 351 14.02 -9.22 22.49
N ASN A 352 13.79 -10.26 21.68
CA ASN A 352 14.59 -10.52 20.50
C ASN A 352 13.83 -11.33 19.44
N PRO A 353 12.81 -10.75 18.80
CA PRO A 353 12.12 -11.39 17.67
C PRO A 353 13.08 -11.52 16.49
N GLN A 354 13.01 -12.63 15.75
CA GLN A 354 14.01 -12.98 14.75
C GLN A 354 13.37 -13.59 13.51
N VAL A 355 13.76 -13.10 12.33
CA VAL A 355 13.55 -13.75 11.04
C VAL A 355 14.88 -14.35 10.59
N ARG A 356 14.89 -15.63 10.23
CA ARG A 356 16.11 -16.36 9.85
C ARG A 356 15.99 -16.98 8.47
N ALA A 357 17.10 -16.93 7.72
CA ALA A 357 17.24 -17.67 6.47
C ALA A 357 17.56 -19.14 6.76
N ASN A 358 16.75 -20.04 6.20
CA ASN A 358 16.95 -21.48 6.26
C ASN A 358 17.63 -21.95 4.97
N GLY A 359 18.95 -21.86 4.92
CA GLY A 359 19.77 -22.25 3.77
C GLY A 359 20.48 -21.07 3.10
N PRO A 360 21.16 -21.32 1.96
CA PRO A 360 21.96 -20.30 1.29
C PRO A 360 21.10 -19.23 0.63
N PHE A 361 21.64 -18.00 0.57
CA PHE A 361 21.07 -16.92 -0.23
C PHE A 361 20.99 -17.29 -1.72
N CYS A 362 19.96 -16.81 -2.41
CA CYS A 362 19.77 -17.14 -3.82
C CYS A 362 20.75 -16.34 -4.69
N GLN A 363 20.99 -16.86 -5.90
CA GLN A 363 21.53 -16.09 -7.03
C GLN A 363 20.34 -15.70 -7.92
N PRO A 364 19.86 -14.45 -7.88
CA PRO A 364 18.67 -14.07 -8.62
C PRO A 364 18.89 -14.21 -10.14
N ALA A 365 18.02 -14.96 -10.80
CA ALA A 365 17.90 -14.96 -12.25
C ALA A 365 16.92 -13.85 -12.68
N ARG A 366 15.81 -14.18 -13.33
CA ARG A 366 14.78 -13.19 -13.73
C ARG A 366 13.80 -12.79 -12.63
N GLN A 367 13.86 -13.47 -11.48
CA GLN A 367 12.93 -13.28 -10.37
C GLN A 367 13.09 -11.90 -9.72
N LEU A 368 12.03 -11.47 -9.04
CA LEU A 368 12.18 -10.45 -8.01
C LEU A 368 13.02 -10.98 -6.86
N TYR A 369 13.77 -10.10 -6.22
CA TYR A 369 14.48 -10.40 -4.99
C TYR A 369 14.62 -9.15 -4.14
N TYR A 370 14.91 -9.35 -2.87
CA TYR A 370 15.21 -8.26 -1.95
C TYR A 370 16.48 -8.53 -1.16
N GLN A 371 16.99 -7.45 -0.58
CA GLN A 371 18.10 -7.47 0.36
C GLN A 371 17.72 -6.66 1.58
N GLU A 372 17.81 -7.27 2.75
CA GLU A 372 17.54 -6.64 4.03
C GLU A 372 18.55 -5.53 4.31
N THR A 373 18.08 -4.41 4.86
CA THR A 373 18.99 -3.42 5.44
C THR A 373 19.69 -4.01 6.67
N PRO A 374 20.92 -3.55 6.98
CA PRO A 374 21.66 -4.05 8.14
C PRO A 374 20.81 -3.99 9.43
N GLY A 375 20.75 -5.10 10.16
CA GLY A 375 20.00 -5.23 11.40
C GLY A 375 20.15 -6.63 12.00
N SER A 376 19.93 -6.77 13.30
CA SER A 376 20.13 -8.04 14.02
C SER A 376 18.89 -8.95 14.03
N GLY A 377 17.72 -8.46 13.63
CA GLY A 377 16.46 -9.22 13.62
C GLY A 377 16.08 -9.83 12.27
N LYS A 378 16.82 -9.53 11.21
CA LYS A 378 16.50 -9.89 9.83
C LYS A 378 17.64 -10.67 9.16
N PRO A 379 17.37 -11.52 8.16
CA PRO A 379 18.40 -12.28 7.46
C PRO A 379 19.22 -11.40 6.52
N VAL A 380 20.35 -10.89 7.00
CA VAL A 380 21.30 -10.08 6.22
C VAL A 380 22.39 -10.93 5.58
N GLY A 381 22.96 -10.46 4.47
CA GLY A 381 24.16 -11.06 3.85
C GLY A 381 24.00 -11.59 2.43
N GLY A 382 22.80 -11.52 1.84
CA GLY A 382 22.61 -11.88 0.44
C GLY A 382 21.19 -11.66 -0.06
N SER A 383 20.94 -12.06 -1.30
CA SER A 383 19.65 -11.90 -1.97
C SER A 383 18.65 -12.97 -1.52
N ILE A 384 17.41 -12.54 -1.28
CA ILE A 384 16.26 -13.41 -1.01
C ILE A 384 15.31 -13.31 -2.20
N CYS A 385 15.21 -14.38 -2.97
CA CYS A 385 14.40 -14.44 -4.18
C CYS A 385 12.94 -14.68 -3.82
N VAL A 386 12.04 -13.98 -4.49
CA VAL A 386 10.59 -14.16 -4.36
C VAL A 386 10.15 -15.25 -5.33
N ASN A 387 9.56 -16.32 -4.80
CA ASN A 387 9.01 -17.43 -5.59
C ASN A 387 7.50 -17.28 -5.76
N GLN A 388 6.82 -16.91 -4.67
CA GLN A 388 5.38 -16.69 -4.61
C GLN A 388 5.03 -15.85 -3.37
N ARG A 389 3.77 -15.45 -3.23
CA ARG A 389 3.25 -14.78 -2.03
C ARG A 389 3.19 -15.75 -0.84
N TYR A 390 3.21 -15.21 0.38
CA TYR A 390 2.84 -15.97 1.56
C TYR A 390 1.35 -16.32 1.57
N GLU A 391 0.51 -15.32 1.28
CA GLU A 391 -0.94 -15.49 1.19
C GLU A 391 -1.41 -15.34 -0.26
N SER A 392 -2.17 -16.31 -0.77
CA SER A 392 -2.75 -16.24 -2.11
C SER A 392 -3.90 -15.22 -2.15
N ILE A 393 -4.08 -14.57 -3.30
CA ILE A 393 -5.24 -13.70 -3.55
C ILE A 393 -6.52 -14.54 -3.46
N THR A 394 -7.50 -14.09 -2.69
CA THR A 394 -8.74 -14.85 -2.43
C THR A 394 -9.62 -14.93 -3.69
N ALA A 395 -10.53 -15.91 -3.73
CA ALA A 395 -11.43 -16.08 -4.86
C ALA A 395 -12.32 -14.84 -5.11
N GLU A 396 -12.74 -14.15 -4.04
CA GLU A 396 -13.53 -12.92 -4.08
C GLU A 396 -12.74 -11.78 -4.72
N VAL A 397 -11.46 -11.62 -4.35
CA VAL A 397 -10.61 -10.57 -4.93
C VAL A 397 -10.24 -10.91 -6.37
N ILE A 398 -9.97 -12.18 -6.70
CA ILE A 398 -9.76 -12.61 -8.09
C ILE A 398 -11.01 -12.34 -8.93
N GLN A 399 -12.22 -12.60 -8.39
CA GLN A 399 -13.46 -12.28 -9.09
C GLN A 399 -13.61 -10.77 -9.33
N ALA A 400 -13.34 -9.94 -8.32
CA ALA A 400 -13.36 -8.49 -8.47
C ALA A 400 -12.32 -8.00 -9.52
N ASN A 401 -11.13 -8.61 -9.57
CA ASN A 401 -10.14 -8.33 -10.62
C ASN A 401 -10.69 -8.67 -12.02
N ARG A 402 -11.36 -9.82 -12.19
CA ARG A 402 -12.00 -10.19 -13.46
C ARG A 402 -13.08 -9.18 -13.85
N ASP A 403 -13.95 -8.82 -12.91
CA ASP A 403 -15.05 -7.87 -13.14
C ASP A 403 -14.49 -6.50 -13.54
N ALA A 404 -13.41 -6.04 -12.90
CA ALA A 404 -12.75 -4.78 -13.22
C ALA A 404 -12.13 -4.80 -14.62
N HIS A 405 -11.40 -5.87 -14.96
CA HIS A 405 -10.79 -6.01 -16.28
C HIS A 405 -11.83 -6.10 -17.39
N GLN A 406 -12.94 -6.81 -17.17
CA GLN A 406 -14.06 -6.84 -18.11
C GLN A 406 -14.68 -5.46 -18.30
N ALA A 407 -14.91 -4.71 -17.21
CA ALA A 407 -15.45 -3.36 -17.28
C ALA A 407 -14.49 -2.39 -18.02
N ILE A 408 -13.20 -2.44 -17.71
CA ILE A 408 -12.16 -1.65 -18.40
C ILE A 408 -12.10 -2.01 -19.88
N GLN A 409 -12.07 -3.31 -20.21
CA GLN A 409 -12.03 -3.77 -21.59
C GLN A 409 -13.25 -3.29 -22.37
N ALA A 410 -14.46 -3.51 -21.85
CA ALA A 410 -15.70 -3.03 -22.46
C ALA A 410 -15.70 -1.51 -22.67
N TYR A 411 -15.27 -0.74 -21.66
CA TYR A 411 -15.16 0.71 -21.76
C TYR A 411 -14.17 1.15 -22.85
N THR A 412 -13.00 0.53 -22.92
CA THR A 412 -11.96 0.87 -23.92
C THR A 412 -12.37 0.51 -25.34
N LEU A 413 -12.98 -0.67 -25.54
CA LEU A 413 -13.51 -1.10 -26.85
C LEU A 413 -14.60 -0.15 -27.33
N GLY A 414 -15.54 0.23 -26.46
CA GLY A 414 -16.60 1.19 -26.78
C GLY A 414 -16.10 2.60 -27.14
N ARG A 415 -14.81 2.90 -26.91
CA ARG A 415 -14.19 4.19 -27.22
C ARG A 415 -13.03 4.11 -28.22
N GLY A 416 -12.84 2.96 -28.87
CA GLY A 416 -11.75 2.76 -29.85
C GLY A 416 -10.35 2.87 -29.24
N ILE A 417 -10.19 2.64 -27.94
CA ILE A 417 -8.90 2.62 -27.26
C ILE A 417 -8.33 1.20 -27.40
N GLY A 418 -7.29 1.04 -28.22
CA GLY A 418 -6.79 -0.26 -28.66
C GLY A 418 -6.20 -1.16 -27.56
N SER A 419 -5.57 -0.58 -26.54
CA SER A 419 -5.08 -1.33 -25.37
C SER A 419 -5.00 -0.42 -24.15
N SER A 420 -5.03 -1.02 -22.96
CA SER A 420 -4.93 -0.29 -21.70
C SER A 420 -4.00 -1.04 -20.75
N PRO A 421 -2.94 -0.41 -20.22
CA PRO A 421 -2.04 -1.05 -19.27
C PRO A 421 -2.78 -1.46 -17.98
N TRP A 422 -3.93 -0.84 -17.70
CA TRP A 422 -4.76 -1.11 -16.53
C TRP A 422 -5.38 -2.52 -16.53
N GLN A 423 -5.36 -3.25 -17.65
CA GLN A 423 -5.72 -4.68 -17.70
C GLN A 423 -4.65 -5.60 -17.09
N TYR A 424 -3.51 -5.04 -16.68
CA TYR A 424 -2.35 -5.76 -16.16
C TYR A 424 -1.94 -5.30 -14.77
N TYR A 425 -2.84 -4.65 -14.06
CA TYR A 425 -2.74 -4.37 -12.62
C TYR A 425 -3.82 -5.16 -11.91
N LYS A 426 -3.57 -5.62 -10.69
CA LYS A 426 -4.55 -6.42 -9.94
C LYS A 426 -4.58 -6.04 -8.48
N LEU A 427 -5.76 -6.03 -7.90
CA LEU A 427 -5.93 -5.93 -6.45
C LEU A 427 -5.38 -7.22 -5.82
N VAL A 428 -4.51 -7.07 -4.82
CA VAL A 428 -4.04 -8.21 -4.02
C VAL A 428 -5.04 -8.50 -2.91
N SER A 429 -5.45 -7.47 -2.17
CA SER A 429 -6.43 -7.55 -1.09
C SER A 429 -6.82 -6.14 -0.61
N VAL A 430 -7.84 -6.04 0.24
CA VAL A 430 -8.37 -4.79 0.82
C VAL A 430 -8.70 -4.97 2.29
N GLN A 431 -8.24 -4.04 3.15
CA GLN A 431 -8.63 -3.97 4.55
C GLN A 431 -9.61 -2.81 4.75
N ALA A 432 -10.90 -3.12 4.79
CA ALA A 432 -11.96 -2.12 4.99
C ALA A 432 -12.31 -1.90 6.46
N GLN A 433 -11.99 -2.87 7.32
CA GLN A 433 -12.31 -2.85 8.75
C GLN A 433 -11.13 -3.41 9.56
N PRO A 434 -10.89 -2.86 10.76
CA PRO A 434 -9.94 -3.45 11.70
C PRO A 434 -10.54 -4.70 12.35
N PHE A 435 -9.71 -5.72 12.53
CA PHE A 435 -10.02 -6.89 13.32
C PHE A 435 -8.78 -7.40 14.04
N ASP A 436 -8.98 -8.12 15.14
CA ASP A 436 -7.88 -8.63 15.94
C ASP A 436 -7.27 -9.89 15.31
N VAL A 437 -5.97 -10.11 15.52
CA VAL A 437 -5.27 -11.33 15.12
C VAL A 437 -5.96 -12.62 15.59
N SER A 438 -6.64 -12.59 16.75
CA SER A 438 -7.42 -13.72 17.26
C SER A 438 -8.69 -14.03 16.45
N GLN A 439 -9.14 -13.11 15.60
CA GLN A 439 -10.32 -13.25 14.76
C GLN A 439 -9.99 -13.81 13.36
N ILE A 440 -8.71 -14.06 13.05
CA ILE A 440 -8.31 -14.65 11.77
C ILE A 440 -9.01 -16.00 11.60
N SER A 441 -9.73 -16.15 10.49
CA SER A 441 -10.55 -17.31 10.20
C SER A 441 -10.25 -17.87 8.81
N ARG A 442 -10.24 -19.20 8.68
CA ARG A 442 -10.13 -19.86 7.37
C ARG A 442 -11.47 -20.00 6.65
N SER A 443 -12.58 -19.80 7.35
CA SER A 443 -13.94 -19.94 6.80
C SER A 443 -14.61 -18.59 6.55
N ASP A 444 -14.23 -17.54 7.29
CA ASP A 444 -14.66 -16.18 7.01
C ASP A 444 -13.62 -15.46 6.17
N VAL A 445 -13.88 -15.35 4.87
CA VAL A 445 -12.98 -14.72 3.90
C VAL A 445 -12.70 -13.25 4.18
N SER A 446 -13.61 -12.53 4.85
CA SER A 446 -13.41 -11.12 5.21
C SER A 446 -12.47 -10.95 6.40
N HIS A 447 -12.31 -12.01 7.21
CA HIS A 447 -11.36 -12.10 8.31
C HIS A 447 -10.26 -13.14 8.01
N GLY A 448 -9.98 -13.40 6.74
CA GLY A 448 -8.97 -14.38 6.30
C GLY A 448 -7.54 -13.86 6.43
N PRO A 449 -6.53 -14.76 6.41
CA PRO A 449 -5.12 -14.36 6.51
C PRO A 449 -4.68 -13.46 5.34
N ALA A 450 -5.18 -13.69 4.12
CA ALA A 450 -4.93 -12.82 2.97
C ALA A 450 -5.47 -11.38 3.14
N VAL A 451 -6.53 -11.21 3.94
CA VAL A 451 -7.06 -9.88 4.31
C VAL A 451 -6.27 -9.30 5.48
N PHE A 452 -5.97 -10.11 6.50
CA PHE A 452 -5.24 -9.66 7.69
C PHE A 452 -3.83 -9.17 7.35
N TYR A 453 -3.11 -9.87 6.49
CA TYR A 453 -1.74 -9.50 6.10
C TYR A 453 -1.69 -8.54 4.91
N GLN A 454 -2.63 -8.66 3.97
CA GLN A 454 -2.77 -7.77 2.81
C GLN A 454 -1.46 -7.48 2.04
N ALA A 455 -0.52 -8.42 2.03
CA ALA A 455 0.86 -8.13 1.67
C ALA A 455 1.08 -7.93 0.16
N ASN A 456 1.61 -6.76 -0.22
CA ASN A 456 2.09 -6.50 -1.57
C ASN A 456 3.56 -6.90 -1.74
N ILE A 457 3.86 -7.78 -2.68
CA ILE A 457 5.22 -8.29 -2.91
C ILE A 457 6.21 -7.29 -3.50
N MET A 458 5.80 -6.04 -3.78
CA MET A 458 6.65 -4.95 -4.27
C MET A 458 6.75 -3.76 -3.32
N VAL A 459 5.83 -3.57 -2.39
CA VAL A 459 5.85 -2.44 -1.42
C VAL A 459 5.96 -2.95 0.04
N GLU A 460 5.75 -4.25 0.25
CA GLU A 460 5.78 -4.95 1.54
C GLU A 460 6.48 -6.30 1.40
N THR A 461 7.70 -6.36 0.87
CA THR A 461 8.24 -7.63 0.35
C THR A 461 8.99 -8.47 1.37
N ASP A 462 9.66 -7.84 2.34
CA ASP A 462 10.38 -8.60 3.35
C ASP A 462 9.41 -9.35 4.28
N TYR A 463 9.93 -10.30 5.08
CA TYR A 463 9.08 -11.06 5.99
C TYR A 463 8.36 -10.14 6.99
N THR A 464 9.03 -9.09 7.46
CA THR A 464 8.50 -8.13 8.42
C THR A 464 7.24 -7.48 7.90
N LEU A 465 7.23 -7.06 6.64
CA LEU A 465 6.10 -6.40 6.01
C LEU A 465 5.05 -7.43 5.55
N GLN A 466 5.45 -8.53 4.92
CA GLN A 466 4.49 -9.54 4.41
C GLN A 466 3.72 -10.26 5.51
N GLN A 467 4.32 -10.41 6.69
CA GLN A 467 3.73 -11.10 7.84
C GLN A 467 3.61 -10.15 9.03
N PHE A 468 3.44 -8.85 8.73
CA PHE A 468 3.32 -7.82 9.74
C PHE A 468 2.16 -8.13 10.70
N LYS A 469 2.46 -8.07 12.00
CA LYS A 469 1.48 -8.22 13.07
C LYS A 469 1.86 -7.31 14.23
N GLY A 470 0.99 -6.35 14.56
CA GLY A 470 1.16 -5.47 15.71
C GLY A 470 2.21 -4.38 15.54
N ARG A 471 3.51 -4.73 15.60
CA ARG A 471 4.62 -3.77 15.68
C ARG A 471 5.86 -4.29 14.96
N ILE A 472 6.86 -3.41 14.84
CA ILE A 472 8.21 -3.78 14.39
C ILE A 472 9.17 -3.49 15.53
N ALA A 473 9.95 -4.49 15.93
CA ALA A 473 10.93 -4.34 16.99
C ALA A 473 12.11 -3.47 16.52
N ALA A 474 12.91 -2.95 17.48
CA ALA A 474 14.09 -2.13 17.18
C ALA A 474 15.11 -2.84 16.27
N ASN A 475 15.17 -4.17 16.32
CA ASN A 475 16.02 -5.00 15.47
C ASN A 475 15.47 -5.24 14.06
N GLY A 476 14.29 -4.69 13.74
CA GLY A 476 13.63 -4.73 12.44
C GLY A 476 12.71 -5.93 12.20
N ALA A 477 12.62 -6.90 13.12
CA ALA A 477 11.71 -8.05 12.97
C ALA A 477 10.27 -7.68 13.37
N PRO A 478 9.24 -8.34 12.79
CA PRO A 478 7.86 -8.13 13.20
C PRO A 478 7.67 -8.73 14.59
N THR A 479 6.81 -8.12 15.41
CA THR A 479 6.51 -8.67 16.75
C THR A 479 5.13 -8.31 17.24
N SER A 480 4.51 -9.29 17.89
CA SER A 480 3.29 -9.08 18.65
C SER A 480 3.57 -8.74 20.12
N PHE A 481 4.80 -8.51 20.56
CA PHE A 481 5.10 -8.16 21.95
C PHE A 481 5.41 -6.66 22.13
N GLN A 482 5.23 -6.18 23.36
CA GLN A 482 5.88 -4.94 23.81
C GLN A 482 7.33 -5.18 24.21
N ALA A 483 8.12 -4.09 24.26
CA ALA A 483 9.48 -4.08 24.79
C ALA A 483 9.64 -4.50 26.27
N ALA A 484 8.58 -4.91 26.97
CA ALA A 484 8.61 -5.20 28.42
C ALA A 484 7.71 -6.38 28.89
N GLY A 485 7.36 -7.34 28.03
CA GLY A 485 6.76 -8.62 28.47
C GLY A 485 5.28 -8.62 28.89
N ALA A 486 4.54 -7.53 28.67
CA ALA A 486 3.07 -7.52 28.76
C ALA A 486 2.42 -7.99 27.44
N PRO A 487 1.16 -8.50 27.45
CA PRO A 487 0.42 -8.76 26.22
C PRO A 487 0.36 -7.49 25.35
N PRO A 488 0.42 -7.61 24.01
CA PRO A 488 0.46 -6.44 23.12
C PRO A 488 -0.69 -5.50 23.42
N PRO A 489 -0.44 -4.19 23.65
CA PRO A 489 -1.50 -3.23 23.51
C PRO A 489 -1.94 -3.25 22.04
N PRO A 490 -3.19 -2.93 21.79
CA PRO A 490 -3.66 -2.63 20.45
C PRO A 490 -2.72 -1.69 19.69
N ASN A 491 -2.47 -1.99 18.43
CA ASN A 491 -1.82 -1.09 17.47
C ASN A 491 -2.84 -0.31 16.64
N VAL A 492 -4.12 -0.69 16.66
CA VAL A 492 -5.20 0.05 16.00
C VAL A 492 -6.32 0.30 17.00
N TYR A 493 -6.81 1.53 17.07
CA TYR A 493 -7.96 1.94 17.87
C TYR A 493 -9.07 2.51 16.97
N SER A 494 -10.26 1.96 17.09
CA SER A 494 -11.46 2.44 16.39
C SER A 494 -12.34 3.23 17.34
N LEU A 495 -12.68 4.46 16.96
CA LEU A 495 -13.70 5.24 17.65
C LEU A 495 -15.08 4.66 17.32
N THR A 496 -15.70 3.96 18.26
CA THR A 496 -17.10 3.54 18.08
C THR A 496 -18.03 4.63 18.60
N ASN A 497 -19.04 4.98 17.82
CA ASN A 497 -20.11 5.86 18.26
C ASN A 497 -21.26 5.00 18.82
N ARG A 498 -21.08 4.43 20.03
CA ARG A 498 -22.09 4.03 21.05
C ARG A 498 -21.78 2.66 21.69
N PRO A 499 -21.38 2.62 22.98
CA PRO A 499 -20.90 3.76 23.78
C PRO A 499 -19.63 4.37 23.15
N PRO A 500 -19.25 5.62 23.46
CA PRO A 500 -18.02 6.26 22.96
C PRO A 500 -16.79 5.63 23.61
N VAL A 501 -16.54 4.38 23.29
CA VAL A 501 -15.40 3.59 23.74
C VAL A 501 -14.61 3.24 22.51
N ALA A 502 -13.31 3.53 22.55
CA ALA A 502 -12.43 3.04 21.52
C ALA A 502 -12.19 1.55 21.74
N GLN A 503 -12.45 0.72 20.73
CA GLN A 503 -12.00 -0.66 20.73
C GLN A 503 -10.61 -0.70 20.12
N GLY A 504 -9.66 -1.28 20.85
CA GLY A 504 -8.33 -1.53 20.32
C GLY A 504 -8.19 -2.99 19.87
N VAL A 505 -7.56 -3.21 18.72
CA VAL A 505 -7.19 -4.53 18.19
C VAL A 505 -5.70 -4.61 17.84
N ASN A 506 -5.17 -5.83 17.81
CA ASN A 506 -3.86 -6.13 17.26
C ASN A 506 -3.99 -6.56 15.78
N MET A 507 -3.87 -5.57 14.88
CA MET A 507 -4.08 -5.72 13.43
C MET A 507 -2.77 -5.97 12.68
N GLY A 508 -2.85 -6.69 11.57
CA GLY A 508 -1.76 -6.96 10.64
C GLY A 508 -1.80 -6.12 9.37
N GLY A 509 -0.86 -6.40 8.46
CA GLY A 509 -0.79 -5.77 7.13
C GLY A 509 -0.70 -4.24 7.17
N CYS A 510 -1.20 -3.59 6.11
CA CYS A 510 -1.11 -2.14 5.94
C CYS A 510 -1.77 -1.38 7.11
N MET A 511 -3.01 -1.74 7.46
CA MET A 511 -3.78 -1.08 8.53
C MET A 511 -3.09 -1.22 9.87
N GLY A 512 -2.57 -2.41 10.19
CA GLY A 512 -1.80 -2.65 11.40
C GLY A 512 -0.49 -1.86 11.44
N CYS A 513 0.23 -1.82 10.32
CA CYS A 513 1.48 -1.09 10.21
C CYS A 513 1.24 0.41 10.43
N HIS A 514 0.28 1.00 9.71
CA HIS A 514 -0.13 2.40 9.86
C HIS A 514 -0.77 2.69 11.23
N GLY A 515 -1.33 1.69 11.91
CA GLY A 515 -1.74 1.77 13.30
C GLY A 515 -0.61 2.22 14.24
N ASN A 516 0.66 1.93 13.91
CA ASN A 516 1.79 2.43 14.69
C ASN A 516 1.94 3.97 14.60
N ALA A 517 1.57 4.57 13.46
CA ALA A 517 1.44 6.03 13.35
C ALA A 517 0.23 6.55 14.14
N GLN A 518 -0.88 5.81 14.16
CA GLN A 518 -2.05 6.15 14.96
C GLN A 518 -1.71 6.23 16.45
N VAL A 519 -1.16 5.17 17.02
CA VAL A 519 -0.86 5.11 18.47
C VAL A 519 0.25 6.07 18.87
N ALA A 520 1.05 6.55 17.91
CA ALA A 520 1.98 7.66 18.10
C ALA A 520 1.32 9.05 18.00
N GLY A 521 0.03 9.12 17.66
CA GLY A 521 -0.78 10.34 17.64
C GLY A 521 -0.90 11.03 16.28
N TYR A 522 -0.66 10.34 15.18
CA TYR A 522 -0.63 10.91 13.82
C TYR A 522 -1.76 10.36 12.93
N ASP A 523 -2.90 10.01 13.55
CA ASP A 523 -4.10 9.40 12.97
C ASP A 523 -3.81 8.05 12.29
N PHE A 524 -3.16 8.00 11.13
CA PHE A 524 -2.61 6.78 10.49
C PHE A 524 -1.47 7.15 9.51
N SER A 525 -0.94 8.37 9.58
CA SER A 525 -0.05 8.92 8.54
C SER A 525 1.41 8.85 8.95
N PHE A 526 2.17 8.00 8.26
CA PHE A 526 3.63 8.00 8.38
C PHE A 526 4.27 9.21 7.71
N ILE A 527 3.63 9.81 6.70
CA ILE A 527 4.19 11.00 6.07
C ILE A 527 4.08 12.22 7.00
N LEU A 528 2.98 12.37 7.77
CA LEU A 528 2.89 13.40 8.81
C LEU A 528 3.83 13.09 9.99
N LYS A 529 3.89 11.84 10.46
CA LYS A 529 4.78 11.45 11.57
C LYS A 529 6.25 11.67 11.22
N GLY A 530 6.66 11.29 10.01
CA GLY A 530 8.03 11.46 9.53
C GLY A 530 8.42 12.92 9.31
N GLY A 531 7.44 13.79 9.09
CA GLY A 531 7.65 15.23 8.96
C GLY A 531 8.58 15.58 7.80
N GLN A 532 9.50 16.51 8.05
CA GLN A 532 10.32 17.15 7.02
C GLN A 532 11.17 16.16 6.23
N VAL A 533 11.07 16.24 4.90
CA VAL A 533 11.92 15.46 3.99
C VAL A 533 13.21 16.23 3.73
N ARG A 534 14.22 16.02 4.57
CA ARG A 534 15.47 16.78 4.50
C ARG A 534 16.26 16.52 3.22
N LEU A 535 16.36 15.27 2.76
CA LEU A 535 17.13 14.87 1.58
C LEU A 535 16.40 13.72 0.84
N PRO A 536 16.55 13.61 -0.48
CA PRO A 536 16.14 12.41 -1.20
C PRO A 536 17.13 11.28 -0.97
N GLU A 537 16.67 10.04 -1.09
CA GLU A 537 17.53 8.87 -1.07
C GLU A 537 18.12 8.59 -2.46
N ALA A 538 19.40 8.24 -2.51
CA ALA A 538 20.11 7.86 -3.73
C ALA A 538 20.98 6.62 -3.46
N PRO A 539 21.12 5.69 -4.43
CA PRO A 539 21.94 4.50 -4.23
C PRO A 539 23.41 4.84 -3.91
N GLY A 540 24.02 4.04 -3.03
CA GLY A 540 25.42 4.17 -2.60
C GLY A 540 25.64 5.02 -1.34
N GLY A 541 26.87 5.03 -0.83
CA GLY A 541 27.22 5.69 0.44
C GLY A 541 26.49 5.08 1.64
N ASN A 542 26.13 5.91 2.62
CA ASN A 542 25.44 5.50 3.85
C ASN A 542 23.90 5.45 3.71
N ALA A 543 23.35 5.53 2.49
CA ALA A 543 21.92 5.71 2.25
C ALA A 543 21.04 4.64 2.93
N LEU A 544 21.49 3.38 2.99
CA LEU A 544 20.74 2.31 3.66
C LEU A 544 20.73 2.46 5.18
N ALA A 545 21.85 2.86 5.77
CA ALA A 545 21.95 3.11 7.21
C ALA A 545 21.09 4.33 7.59
N GLU A 546 21.13 5.40 6.79
CA GLU A 546 20.31 6.60 6.97
C GLU A 546 18.81 6.29 6.86
N ALA A 547 18.41 5.51 5.85
CA ALA A 547 17.02 5.08 5.68
C ALA A 547 16.55 4.21 6.86
N SER A 548 17.38 3.26 7.30
CA SER A 548 17.08 2.41 8.46
C SER A 548 16.98 3.19 9.77
N ALA A 549 17.86 4.17 10.00
CA ALA A 549 17.83 5.02 11.18
C ALA A 549 16.56 5.90 11.22
N ARG A 550 16.24 6.56 10.10
CA ARG A 550 15.00 7.35 9.95
C ARG A 550 13.77 6.49 10.22
N TYR A 551 13.78 5.25 9.72
CA TYR A 551 12.72 4.29 9.96
C TYR A 551 12.58 3.92 11.44
N GLN A 552 13.68 3.62 12.13
CA GLN A 552 13.67 3.30 13.55
C GLN A 552 13.09 4.44 14.39
N GLU A 553 13.42 5.69 14.07
CA GLU A 553 12.85 6.88 14.72
C GLU A 553 11.33 6.99 14.49
N VAL A 554 10.87 6.68 13.28
CA VAL A 554 9.45 6.73 12.93
C VAL A 554 8.65 5.60 13.59
N PHE A 555 9.21 4.41 13.82
CA PHE A 555 8.48 3.27 14.39
C PHE A 555 8.69 3.07 15.90
N ASN A 556 9.77 3.57 16.49
CA ASN A 556 10.12 3.39 17.90
C ASN A 556 10.37 4.73 18.62
N PRO A 557 9.31 5.50 18.94
CA PRO A 557 9.47 6.83 19.56
C PRO A 557 10.03 6.82 20.99
N HIS A 558 10.18 5.65 21.63
CA HIS A 558 10.88 5.53 22.92
C HIS A 558 12.41 5.70 22.82
N ILE A 559 12.94 5.96 21.62
CA ILE A 559 14.33 6.37 21.38
C ILE A 559 14.46 7.92 21.36
N GLU A 560 13.45 8.66 21.82
CA GLU A 560 13.67 10.06 22.21
C GLU A 560 14.36 10.12 23.59
N GLY A 561 15.68 9.96 23.55
CA GLY A 561 16.62 10.27 24.62
C GLY A 561 18.00 10.50 24.01
N ASP A 562 18.48 11.74 24.05
CA ASP A 562 19.90 12.15 23.95
C ASP A 562 20.63 12.31 22.59
N SER A 563 20.01 12.75 21.48
CA SER A 563 20.85 13.14 20.31
C SER A 563 20.42 14.33 19.45
N HIS A 564 19.43 15.11 19.85
CA HIS A 564 19.13 16.40 19.20
C HIS A 564 19.47 17.62 20.08
N GLY A 565 20.58 17.50 20.81
CA GLY A 565 21.36 18.65 21.25
C GLY A 565 22.24 19.14 20.11
N ALA A 566 22.02 20.38 19.69
CA ALA A 566 22.89 21.26 18.89
C ALA A 566 24.08 20.60 18.17
N GLN A 567 23.98 20.53 16.83
CA GLN A 567 25.05 20.89 15.90
C GLN A 567 24.46 21.29 14.54
#